data_AF-A0A1T5B7A4-F1
#
_entry.id   AF-A0A1T5B7A4-F1
#
_cell.length_a   1.000
_cell.length_b   1.000
_cell.length_c   1.000
_cell.angle_alpha   90.00
_cell.angle_beta   90.00
_cell.angle_gamma   90.00
#
_symmetry.space_group_name_H-M   'P 1'
#
loop_
_entity.id
_entity.type
_entity.pdbx_description
1 polymer ?
#
loop_
_entity_poly.entity_id
_entity_poly.type
_entity_poly.pdbx_seq_one_letter_code
_entity_poly.pdbx_strand_id
1 'polypeptide(L)'
;MLIFSTRACNESGCLCVLISIETGGMNRRLFLFLNLTALLLMVGFTGCDDDDDTARQAIVGKWVNVTGDEGHVPVDTDFSMEFLSDGTVLYHDDLMTLTARPSKYEIAGKFLYLYYANGAGADEPADVFIFHFSDDFNRLELKNVLSSMLEPMVFKRLK
;
A
#
# COMPACT_ATOMS: atom_id res chain seq x y z
N MET A 1 -19.41 -35.21 9.86
CA MET A 1 -18.16 -34.50 9.56
C MET A 1 -18.51 -33.29 8.71
N LEU A 2 -18.34 -32.09 9.24
CA LEU A 2 -18.45 -30.84 8.48
C LEU A 2 -17.02 -30.33 8.27
N ILE A 3 -16.60 -30.21 7.01
CA ILE A 3 -15.28 -29.68 6.64
C ILE A 3 -15.50 -28.24 6.18
N PHE A 4 -14.95 -27.28 6.92
CA PHE A 4 -14.87 -25.90 6.48
C PHE A 4 -13.45 -25.64 5.96
N SER A 5 -13.36 -25.13 4.73
CA SER A 5 -12.10 -24.68 4.15
C SER A 5 -12.12 -23.16 4.12
N THR A 6 -11.26 -22.53 4.91
CA THR A 6 -11.03 -21.09 4.89
C THR A 6 -9.57 -20.84 4.50
N ARG A 7 -9.36 -20.10 3.41
CA ARG A 7 -8.03 -19.60 3.03
C ARG A 7 -7.77 -18.30 3.78
N ALA A 8 -6.71 -18.25 4.57
CA ALA A 8 -6.21 -17.02 5.18
C ALA A 8 -4.80 -16.77 4.66
N CYS A 9 -4.55 -15.60 4.08
CA CYS A 9 -3.20 -15.16 3.73
C CYS A 9 -2.76 -14.05 4.69
N ASN A 10 -1.58 -14.20 5.28
CA ASN A 10 -0.88 -13.16 6.03
C ASN A 10 0.54 -12.99 5.43
N GLU A 11 1.23 -11.90 5.78
CA GLU A 11 2.51 -11.40 5.25
C GLU A 11 3.68 -12.41 5.27
N SER A 12 3.53 -13.60 5.85
CA SER A 12 4.52 -14.67 5.85
C SER A 12 4.13 -15.92 5.05
N GLY A 13 3.04 -15.88 4.28
CA GLY A 13 2.55 -17.01 3.47
C GLY A 13 1.15 -17.48 3.89
N CYS A 14 0.44 -18.07 2.93
CA CYS A 14 -0.97 -18.40 3.11
C CYS A 14 -1.15 -19.64 4.00
N LEU A 15 -1.77 -19.47 5.17
CA LEU A 15 -2.07 -20.55 6.10
C LEU A 15 -3.48 -21.08 5.81
N CYS A 16 -3.56 -22.26 5.18
CA CYS A 16 -4.83 -22.98 5.07
C CYS A 16 -5.09 -23.72 6.39
N VAL A 17 -5.96 -23.15 7.24
CA VAL A 17 -6.42 -23.84 8.45
C VAL A 17 -7.63 -24.71 8.08
N LEU A 18 -7.42 -26.02 8.03
CA LEU A 18 -8.51 -27.01 7.92
C LEU A 18 -9.06 -27.28 9.33
N ILE A 19 -10.27 -26.78 9.61
CA ILE A 19 -10.98 -27.10 10.86
C ILE A 19 -11.92 -28.28 10.56
N SER A 20 -11.54 -29.48 11.02
CA SER A 20 -12.42 -30.64 11.05
C SER A 20 -13.12 -30.72 12.41
N ILE A 21 -14.44 -30.53 12.42
CA ILE A 21 -15.24 -30.73 13.63
C ILE A 21 -15.83 -32.15 13.59
N GLU A 22 -15.28 -33.04 14.41
CA GLU A 22 -15.89 -34.34 14.71
C GLU A 22 -17.01 -34.16 15.73
N THR A 23 -18.26 -34.28 15.27
CA THR A 23 -19.45 -34.17 16.12
C THR A 23 -19.75 -35.49 16.83
N GLY A 24 -18.77 -36.04 17.56
CA GLY A 24 -18.93 -37.18 18.45
C GLY A 24 -18.93 -36.74 19.90
N GLY A 25 -20.11 -36.51 20.49
CA GLY A 25 -20.25 -36.29 21.94
C GLY A 25 -19.85 -34.90 22.46
N MET A 26 -19.94 -33.85 21.65
CA MET A 26 -19.51 -32.51 22.06
C MET A 26 -20.59 -31.79 22.89
N ASN A 27 -20.23 -31.39 24.12
CA ASN A 27 -21.12 -30.69 25.05
C ASN A 27 -21.64 -29.37 24.45
N ARG A 28 -22.96 -29.14 24.48
CA ARG A 28 -23.64 -27.99 23.84
C ARG A 28 -23.04 -26.62 24.18
N ARG A 29 -22.45 -26.47 25.37
CA ARG A 29 -21.74 -25.25 25.81
C ARG A 29 -20.42 -25.04 25.06
N LEU A 30 -19.67 -26.10 24.78
CA LEU A 30 -18.40 -26.03 24.04
C LEU A 30 -18.63 -25.66 22.57
N PHE A 31 -19.70 -26.17 21.96
CA PHE A 31 -20.10 -25.81 20.60
C PHE A 31 -20.46 -24.32 20.49
N LEU A 32 -21.16 -23.76 21.48
CA LEU A 32 -21.48 -22.33 21.52
C LEU A 32 -20.23 -21.45 21.66
N PHE A 33 -19.27 -21.84 22.52
CA PHE A 33 -18.01 -21.12 22.63
C PHE A 33 -17.23 -21.13 21.32
N LEU A 34 -17.08 -22.29 20.67
CA LEU A 34 -16.34 -22.42 19.41
C LEU A 34 -16.97 -21.61 18.26
N ASN A 35 -18.30 -21.56 18.19
CA ASN A 35 -18.98 -20.72 17.18
C ASN A 35 -18.82 -19.23 17.49
N LEU A 36 -18.79 -18.82 18.76
CA LEU A 36 -18.59 -17.43 19.14
C LEU A 36 -17.16 -16.97 18.83
N THR A 37 -16.14 -17.80 19.07
CA THR A 37 -14.76 -17.48 18.67
C THR A 37 -14.61 -17.44 17.15
N ALA A 38 -15.25 -18.35 16.42
CA ALA A 38 -15.25 -18.33 14.96
C ALA A 38 -15.95 -17.06 14.41
N LEU A 39 -17.04 -16.63 15.03
CA LEU A 39 -17.73 -15.39 14.68
C LEU A 39 -16.87 -14.16 14.98
N LEU A 40 -16.23 -14.10 16.15
CA LEU A 40 -15.31 -13.01 16.54
C LEU A 40 -14.07 -12.95 15.64
N LEU A 41 -13.55 -14.10 15.20
CA LEU A 41 -12.50 -14.15 14.19
C LEU A 41 -12.99 -13.60 12.86
N MET A 42 -14.22 -13.90 12.43
CA MET A 42 -14.77 -13.37 11.16
C MET A 42 -15.09 -11.86 11.22
N VAL A 43 -15.42 -11.30 12.38
CA VAL A 43 -15.64 -9.85 12.54
C VAL A 43 -14.30 -9.07 12.56
N GLY A 44 -13.18 -9.72 12.86
CA GLY A 44 -11.85 -9.09 12.83
C GLY A 44 -11.24 -8.89 11.44
N PHE A 45 -11.91 -9.31 10.36
CA PHE A 45 -11.37 -9.31 8.99
C PHE A 45 -12.01 -8.29 8.03
N THR A 46 -12.80 -7.33 8.52
CA THR A 46 -13.37 -6.26 7.66
C THR A 46 -12.42 -5.09 7.40
N GLY A 47 -11.13 -5.20 7.73
CA GLY A 47 -10.16 -4.10 7.68
C GLY A 47 -9.48 -3.85 6.32
N CYS A 48 -9.90 -4.49 5.22
CA CYS A 48 -9.24 -4.26 3.93
C CYS A 48 -9.56 -2.89 3.29
N ASP A 49 -10.70 -2.26 3.64
CA ASP A 49 -11.04 -0.92 3.12
C ASP A 49 -10.33 0.21 3.91
N ASP A 50 -10.06 0.01 5.20
CA ASP A 50 -9.42 1.02 6.06
C ASP A 50 -7.92 1.23 5.71
N ASP A 51 -7.26 0.20 5.18
CA ASP A 51 -5.84 0.25 4.82
C ASP A 51 -5.58 1.20 3.63
N ASP A 52 -6.46 1.19 2.63
CA ASP A 52 -6.35 2.08 1.45
C ASP A 52 -6.60 3.54 1.84
N ASP A 53 -7.60 3.81 2.67
CA ASP A 53 -7.90 5.17 3.13
C ASP A 53 -6.80 5.71 4.04
N THR A 54 -6.23 4.87 4.89
CA THR A 54 -5.05 5.23 5.70
C THR A 54 -3.85 5.53 4.81
N ALA A 55 -3.56 4.71 3.81
CA ALA A 55 -2.47 4.94 2.87
C ALA A 55 -2.68 6.20 2.01
N ARG A 56 -3.92 6.47 1.58
CA ARG A 56 -4.29 7.69 0.84
C ARG A 56 -4.10 8.94 1.67
N GLN A 57 -4.42 8.90 2.96
CA GLN A 57 -4.14 10.02 3.85
C GLN A 57 -2.65 10.15 4.15
N ALA A 58 -1.95 9.03 4.35
CA ALA A 58 -0.53 9.01 4.65
C ALA A 58 0.31 9.53 3.48
N ILE A 59 -0.02 9.23 2.23
CA ILE A 59 0.81 9.69 1.09
C ILE A 59 0.73 11.21 0.87
N VAL A 60 -0.37 11.86 1.28
CA VAL A 60 -0.58 13.29 1.05
C VAL A 60 0.53 14.12 1.69
N GLY A 61 1.06 15.08 0.92
CA GLY A 61 2.15 15.95 1.31
C GLY A 61 3.32 15.92 0.34
N LYS A 62 4.37 16.64 0.69
CA LYS A 62 5.56 16.82 -0.15
C LYS A 62 6.68 15.88 0.26
N TRP A 63 7.31 15.26 -0.73
CA TRP A 63 8.33 14.22 -0.57
C TRP A 63 9.53 14.53 -1.43
N VAL A 64 10.72 14.30 -0.89
CA VAL A 64 11.99 14.48 -1.62
C VAL A 64 12.69 13.16 -1.77
N ASN A 65 13.21 12.90 -2.96
CA ASN A 65 14.00 11.71 -3.24
C ASN A 65 15.36 11.83 -2.53
N VAL A 66 15.68 10.83 -1.71
CA VAL A 66 16.94 10.71 -0.95
C VAL A 66 17.62 9.37 -1.20
N THR A 67 17.33 8.74 -2.35
CA THR A 67 17.89 7.44 -2.72
C THR A 67 19.41 7.50 -2.72
N GLY A 68 20.06 6.60 -1.98
CA GLY A 68 21.52 6.53 -1.85
C GLY A 68 22.14 7.48 -0.82
N ASP A 69 21.42 8.51 -0.34
CA ASP A 69 21.88 9.41 0.72
C ASP A 69 20.71 9.91 1.58
N GLU A 70 20.19 9.02 2.44
CA GLU A 70 19.07 9.36 3.32
C GLU A 70 19.42 10.44 4.36
N GLY A 71 20.71 10.68 4.63
CA GLY A 71 21.16 11.70 5.58
C GLY A 71 21.04 13.12 5.02
N HIS A 72 21.01 13.25 3.70
CA HIS A 72 20.91 14.52 3.00
C HIS A 72 19.48 14.77 2.53
N VAL A 73 18.78 15.70 3.20
CA VAL A 73 17.54 16.27 2.68
C VAL A 73 17.90 17.61 2.02
N PRO A 74 17.76 17.74 0.69
CA PRO A 74 17.97 19.00 -0.02
C PRO A 74 17.23 20.16 0.63
N VAL A 75 17.91 21.30 0.77
CA VAL A 75 17.32 22.52 1.35
C VAL A 75 16.33 23.16 0.38
N ASP A 76 16.60 23.04 -0.92
CA ASP A 76 15.69 23.50 -1.98
C ASP A 76 14.74 22.37 -2.39
N THR A 77 13.45 22.70 -2.46
CA THR A 77 12.37 21.75 -2.80
C THR A 77 12.25 21.49 -4.30
N ASP A 78 13.23 21.97 -5.07
CA ASP A 78 13.28 21.97 -6.53
C ASP A 78 13.44 20.57 -7.13
N PHE A 79 13.40 19.52 -6.29
CA PHE A 79 13.32 18.12 -6.71
C PHE A 79 12.37 17.35 -5.78
N SER A 80 11.14 17.81 -5.66
CA SER A 80 10.12 17.21 -4.79
C SER A 80 8.86 16.79 -5.53
N MET A 81 8.22 15.75 -5.01
CA MET A 81 6.92 15.27 -5.47
C MET A 81 5.89 15.53 -4.37
N GLU A 82 4.80 16.19 -4.72
CA GLU A 82 3.72 16.50 -3.80
C GLU A 82 2.44 15.79 -4.22
N PHE A 83 1.90 14.99 -3.31
CA PHE A 83 0.63 14.28 -3.48
C PHE A 83 -0.48 15.09 -2.81
N LEU A 84 -1.49 15.47 -3.59
CA LEU A 84 -2.66 16.19 -3.10
C LEU A 84 -3.79 15.22 -2.76
N SER A 85 -4.62 15.59 -1.79
CA SER A 85 -5.74 14.74 -1.32
C SER A 85 -6.81 14.44 -2.38
N ASP A 86 -6.82 15.18 -3.49
CA ASP A 86 -7.73 14.98 -4.62
C ASP A 86 -7.21 13.96 -5.65
N GLY A 87 -6.04 13.34 -5.42
CA GLY A 87 -5.42 12.39 -6.34
C GLY A 87 -4.47 13.04 -7.35
N THR A 88 -4.21 14.34 -7.26
CA THR A 88 -3.25 15.05 -8.13
C THR A 88 -1.82 14.86 -7.62
N VAL A 89 -0.86 14.78 -8.56
CA VAL A 89 0.57 14.85 -8.25
C VAL A 89 1.16 16.13 -8.83
N LEU A 90 1.88 16.89 -8.01
CA LEU A 90 2.69 18.03 -8.43
C LEU A 90 4.16 17.64 -8.37
N TYR A 91 4.88 17.80 -9.48
CA TYR A 91 6.32 17.59 -9.53
C TYR A 91 7.02 18.95 -9.57
N HIS A 92 7.75 19.27 -8.51
CA HIS A 92 8.52 20.49 -8.36
C HIS A 92 9.93 20.21 -8.89
N ASP A 93 10.21 20.68 -10.11
CA ASP A 93 11.51 20.60 -10.79
C ASP A 93 11.79 21.89 -11.55
N ASP A 94 12.94 22.51 -11.25
CA ASP A 94 13.41 23.76 -11.85
C ASP A 94 13.92 23.54 -13.29
N LEU A 95 14.22 22.29 -13.67
CA LEU A 95 14.52 21.90 -15.04
C LEU A 95 13.20 21.69 -15.82
N MET A 96 12.80 22.74 -16.52
CA MET A 96 11.76 22.81 -17.56
C MET A 96 12.07 21.93 -18.79
N THR A 97 12.50 20.69 -18.61
CA THR A 97 12.75 19.76 -19.72
C THR A 97 11.68 18.70 -19.74
N LEU A 98 10.57 18.97 -20.44
CA LEU A 98 9.73 18.10 -21.31
C LEU A 98 9.57 16.58 -21.07
N THR A 99 10.07 16.01 -19.98
CA THR A 99 9.85 14.62 -19.59
C THR A 99 8.47 14.52 -18.99
N ALA A 100 7.80 13.42 -19.33
CA ALA A 100 6.48 13.11 -18.83
C ALA A 100 6.48 13.34 -17.30
N ARG A 101 5.55 14.15 -16.78
CA ARG A 101 5.37 14.36 -15.34
C ARG A 101 4.11 13.62 -14.89
N PRO A 102 4.15 12.90 -13.76
CA PRO A 102 2.93 12.37 -13.18
C PRO A 102 2.00 13.55 -12.84
N SER A 103 0.73 13.37 -13.18
CA SER A 103 -0.33 14.37 -12.98
C SER A 103 -1.41 13.87 -12.03
N LYS A 104 -1.55 12.55 -11.93
CA LYS A 104 -2.52 11.89 -11.07
C LYS A 104 -1.89 10.63 -10.48
N TYR A 105 -2.36 10.26 -9.29
CA TYR A 105 -2.05 8.98 -8.67
C TYR A 105 -3.31 8.25 -8.22
N GLU A 106 -3.16 6.94 -8.02
CA GLU A 106 -4.18 6.08 -7.40
C GLU A 106 -3.48 5.09 -6.47
N ILE A 107 -4.11 4.81 -5.32
CA ILE A 107 -3.70 3.73 -4.41
C ILE A 107 -4.81 2.68 -4.38
N ALA A 108 -4.41 1.44 -4.61
CA ALA A 108 -5.25 0.26 -4.46
C ALA A 108 -4.43 -0.88 -3.83
N GLY A 109 -4.77 -1.23 -2.58
CA GLY A 109 -3.95 -2.10 -1.74
C GLY A 109 -2.52 -1.58 -1.60
N LYS A 110 -1.54 -2.47 -1.83
CA LYS A 110 -0.10 -2.15 -1.72
C LYS A 110 0.51 -1.44 -2.95
N PHE A 111 -0.32 -1.06 -3.92
CA PHE A 111 0.14 -0.51 -5.19
C PHE A 111 -0.13 0.99 -5.28
N LEU A 112 0.87 1.73 -5.75
CA LEU A 112 0.77 3.13 -6.14
C LEU A 112 0.88 3.21 -7.66
N TYR A 113 -0.15 3.74 -8.29
CA TYR A 113 -0.23 3.94 -9.72
C TYR A 113 0.01 5.42 -10.02
N LEU A 114 0.93 5.74 -10.94
CA LEU A 114 1.17 7.10 -11.40
C LEU A 114 0.77 7.25 -12.87
N TYR A 115 0.00 8.30 -13.16
CA TYR A 115 -0.55 8.61 -14.48
C TYR A 115 0.05 9.92 -14.98
N TYR A 116 0.48 9.92 -16.25
CA TYR A 116 1.22 11.02 -16.83
C TYR A 116 0.36 11.76 -17.86
N ALA A 117 0.27 13.09 -17.76
CA ALA A 117 -0.63 13.89 -18.58
C ALA A 117 -0.37 13.78 -20.10
N ASN A 118 0.87 13.42 -20.50
CA ASN A 118 1.29 13.31 -21.89
C ASN A 118 1.50 11.84 -22.34
N GLY A 119 1.04 10.86 -21.55
CA GLY A 119 1.15 9.43 -21.89
C GLY A 119 0.17 9.01 -22.99
N ALA A 120 0.57 8.03 -23.79
CA ALA A 120 -0.33 7.39 -24.76
C ALA A 120 -1.35 6.53 -23.99
N GLY A 121 -2.50 7.12 -23.64
CA GLY A 121 -3.53 6.49 -22.82
C GLY A 121 -3.62 7.16 -21.45
N ALA A 122 -4.40 8.25 -21.37
CA ALA A 122 -4.63 8.98 -20.12
C ALA A 122 -5.25 8.12 -19.00
N ASP A 123 -5.76 6.93 -19.35
CA ASP A 123 -6.39 5.97 -18.46
C ASP A 123 -5.47 4.79 -18.09
N GLU A 124 -4.27 4.69 -18.66
CA GLU A 124 -3.30 3.64 -18.32
C GLU A 124 -2.19 4.21 -17.39
N PRO A 125 -1.86 3.51 -16.29
CA PRO A 125 -0.79 3.95 -15.40
C PRO A 125 0.56 3.80 -16.12
N ALA A 126 1.35 4.88 -16.15
CA ALA A 126 2.67 4.83 -16.78
C ALA A 126 3.70 4.16 -15.88
N ASP A 127 3.55 4.32 -14.56
CA ASP A 127 4.35 3.63 -13.57
C ASP A 127 3.45 2.97 -12.51
N VAL A 128 3.88 1.78 -12.07
CA VAL A 128 3.24 1.05 -10.98
C VAL A 128 4.32 0.71 -9.95
N PHE A 129 4.11 1.14 -8.72
CA PHE A 129 5.02 0.89 -7.61
C PHE A 129 4.36 0.01 -6.56
N ILE A 130 5.15 -0.89 -5.98
CA ILE A 130 4.88 -1.38 -4.62
C ILE A 130 5.44 -0.32 -3.69
N PHE A 131 4.62 0.19 -2.76
CA PHE A 131 5.04 1.22 -1.82
C PHE A 131 5.07 0.72 -0.38
N HIS A 132 5.88 1.36 0.46
CA HIS A 132 5.96 1.08 1.90
C HIS A 132 6.26 2.37 2.68
N PHE A 133 5.48 2.64 3.73
CA PHE A 133 5.72 3.75 4.66
C PHE A 133 6.46 3.28 5.91
N SER A 134 7.28 4.15 6.50
CA SER A 134 7.70 3.98 7.89
C SER A 134 6.54 4.23 8.86
N ASP A 135 6.64 3.70 10.07
CA ASP A 135 5.63 3.85 11.14
C ASP A 135 5.30 5.31 11.48
N ASP A 136 6.27 6.21 11.34
CA ASP A 136 6.13 7.64 11.58
C ASP A 136 5.70 8.44 10.34
N PHE A 137 5.43 7.74 9.23
CA PHE A 137 5.09 8.27 7.92
C PHE A 137 6.06 9.31 7.37
N ASN A 138 7.31 9.36 7.84
CA ASN A 138 8.32 10.30 7.34
C ASN A 138 9.19 9.72 6.23
N ARG A 139 9.07 8.42 5.95
CA ARG A 139 9.83 7.72 4.91
C ARG A 139 8.89 6.90 4.03
N LEU A 140 9.11 6.97 2.72
CA LEU A 140 8.36 6.26 1.70
C LEU A 140 9.34 5.54 0.78
N GLU A 141 9.19 4.23 0.63
CA GLU A 141 9.91 3.45 -0.36
C GLU A 141 9.01 3.13 -1.55
N LEU A 142 9.52 3.31 -2.77
CA LEU A 142 8.83 2.99 -4.01
C LEU A 142 9.66 2.00 -4.83
N LYS A 143 9.12 0.81 -5.07
CA LYS A 143 9.72 -0.19 -5.96
C LYS A 143 8.90 -0.32 -7.23
N ASN A 144 9.47 0.12 -8.36
CA ASN A 144 8.78 0.06 -9.65
C ASN A 144 8.65 -1.39 -10.10
N VAL A 145 7.43 -1.85 -10.38
CA VAL A 145 7.12 -3.22 -10.80
C VAL A 145 7.55 -3.48 -12.25
N LEU A 146 7.62 -2.43 -13.07
CA LEU A 146 7.97 -2.49 -14.49
C LEU A 146 9.47 -2.29 -14.73
N SER A 147 10.23 -1.85 -13.73
CA SER A 147 11.67 -1.61 -13.84
C SER A 147 12.49 -2.82 -13.41
N SER A 148 13.62 -3.04 -14.09
CA SER A 148 14.64 -4.02 -13.67
C SER A 148 15.55 -3.50 -12.54
N MET A 149 15.34 -2.26 -12.06
CA MET A 149 16.10 -1.73 -10.92
C MET A 149 15.82 -2.56 -9.66
N LEU A 150 16.91 -3.02 -9.03
CA LEU A 150 16.86 -3.88 -7.84
C LEU A 150 16.57 -3.09 -6.56
N GLU A 151 17.04 -1.84 -6.50
CA GLU A 151 16.94 -0.99 -5.32
C GLU A 151 15.68 -0.12 -5.36
N PRO A 152 14.96 0.03 -4.24
CA PRO A 152 13.81 0.92 -4.17
C PRO A 152 14.27 2.38 -4.21
N MET A 153 13.42 3.25 -4.75
CA MET A 153 13.57 4.68 -4.56
C MET A 153 13.11 5.03 -3.15
N VAL A 154 13.89 5.83 -2.44
CA VAL A 154 13.59 6.25 -1.07
C VAL A 154 13.26 7.73 -1.05
N PHE A 155 12.16 8.07 -0.40
CA PHE A 155 11.68 9.43 -0.22
C PHE A 155 11.54 9.77 1.25
N LYS A 156 11.82 11.03 1.59
CA LYS A 156 11.55 11.61 2.90
C LYS A 156 10.51 12.71 2.82
N ARG A 157 9.64 12.75 3.82
CA ARG A 157 8.61 13.79 3.94
C ARG A 157 9.25 15.14 4.28
N LEU A 158 8.87 16.18 3.56
CA LEU A 158 9.13 17.56 3.93
C LEU A 158 8.06 18.05 4.91
N LYS A 159 8.51 18.72 5.96
CA LYS A 159 7.66 19.31 7.01
C LYS A 159 7.27 20.74 6.68
#